data_AF-A0A6N7STG3-F1
#
_entry.id   AF-A0A6N7STG3-F1
#
_cell.length_a   1.000
_cell.length_b   1.000
_cell.length_c   1.000
_cell.angle_alpha   90.00
_cell.angle_beta   90.00
_cell.angle_gamma   90.00
#
_symmetry.space_group_name_H-M   'P 1'
#
loop_
_entity.id
_entity.type
_entity.pdbx_description
1 polymer ?
#
loop_
_entity_poly.entity_id
_entity_poly.type
_entity_poly.pdbx_seq_one_letter_code
_entity_poly.pdbx_strand_id
1 'polypeptide(L)'
;MKLVESILTKNPCYKAGKKITVKGLMLHSVGCPQPKASVFLNSWNSASYDNACVHAFIDGNDGTVYQTLPWNYRGWHCASGSKGSGNNTHIGVEMCEPACIKYTGGSSFTCSDKATAKAVVKRTYQSAVELFAMLCKKHNLNPTADGVILSHREGYKRGIASNHGDPEHLWNGLGLSYTMDGFRKDVKAAMEGTSSSDTGKTAIMGIAVATAKQMQEYIKKVNANVEQSVIDMIPFYLSEGNEEGVRGDIAFAQSCLETGNFGFSQSAVTLDQNNFAGMGVTQNGMKGLSFDTPQLGIRCQIQHLKAYASTDALKNENIDSRFKYVTRGSAPYVEWLGIQENPKGIGWAAGAGYGEKILTILNKIIGTSISADTTQAVKDMSGYVEVIYKGSDGLNVRKTPVMGDNVSQVVYGGVYTVTGISADGEWYRLKSGGYITTNKKYVSYRKQLESNKDFKPYKVRVAIDDLNIRKGPGTNYAKTGKYTGKGTFTIVEEKIGQGSTKGWGKLKSKAGWIALDYVTRC
;
A
#
# COMPACT_ATOMS: atom_id res chain seq x y z
N MET A 1 -10.01 -5.57 0.55
CA MET A 1 -9.75 -5.65 -0.90
C MET A 1 -9.86 -4.27 -1.52
N LYS A 2 -8.89 -3.86 -2.34
CA LYS A 2 -8.97 -2.66 -3.20
C LYS A 2 -9.57 -3.07 -4.55
N LEU A 3 -10.72 -2.49 -4.92
CA LEU A 3 -11.37 -2.70 -6.21
C LEU A 3 -11.21 -1.46 -7.08
N VAL A 4 -10.66 -1.63 -8.28
CA VAL A 4 -10.41 -0.57 -9.26
C VAL A 4 -11.16 -0.92 -10.54
N GLU A 5 -11.95 0.03 -11.04
CA GLU A 5 -12.58 -0.13 -12.35
C GLU A 5 -11.56 0.15 -13.46
N SER A 6 -11.43 -0.77 -14.40
CA SER A 6 -10.48 -0.73 -15.53
C SER A 6 -11.07 -1.43 -16.76
N ILE A 7 -12.28 -1.00 -17.15
CA ILE A 7 -13.05 -1.63 -18.22
C ILE A 7 -12.29 -1.63 -19.55
N LEU A 8 -12.18 -2.80 -20.18
CA LEU A 8 -11.45 -3.00 -21.44
C LEU A 8 -12.30 -2.58 -22.65
N THR A 9 -12.55 -1.28 -22.78
CA THR A 9 -13.51 -0.72 -23.76
C THR A 9 -13.15 -0.94 -25.24
N LYS A 10 -11.91 -1.35 -25.54
CA LYS A 10 -11.45 -1.71 -26.90
C LYS A 10 -11.56 -3.20 -27.20
N ASN A 11 -11.72 -4.05 -26.20
CA ASN A 11 -11.81 -5.50 -26.39
C ASN A 11 -13.11 -5.87 -27.15
N PRO A 12 -13.06 -6.74 -28.18
CA PRO A 12 -14.24 -7.19 -28.92
C PRO A 12 -15.36 -7.79 -28.06
N CYS A 13 -15.03 -8.49 -26.97
CA CYS A 13 -16.01 -9.02 -26.03
C CYS A 13 -16.82 -7.91 -25.35
N TYR A 14 -16.15 -6.82 -24.94
CA TYR A 14 -16.84 -5.65 -24.38
C TYR A 14 -17.72 -4.99 -25.45
N LYS A 15 -17.17 -4.79 -26.66
CA LYS A 15 -17.90 -4.18 -27.78
C LYS A 15 -19.14 -4.96 -28.19
N ALA A 16 -19.10 -6.29 -28.11
CA ALA A 16 -20.24 -7.15 -28.40
C ALA A 16 -21.44 -6.88 -27.47
N GLY A 17 -21.21 -6.36 -26.27
CA GLY A 17 -22.29 -5.85 -25.40
C GLY A 17 -23.25 -6.90 -24.84
N LYS A 18 -23.03 -8.19 -25.12
CA LYS A 18 -23.97 -9.25 -24.78
C LYS A 18 -24.12 -9.38 -23.27
N LYS A 19 -25.36 -9.41 -22.78
CA LYS A 19 -25.68 -9.50 -21.35
C LYS A 19 -25.94 -10.93 -20.91
N ILE A 20 -25.76 -11.18 -19.61
CA ILE A 20 -26.09 -12.43 -18.94
C ILE A 20 -26.92 -12.17 -17.68
N THR A 21 -27.77 -13.13 -17.32
CA THR A 21 -28.25 -13.28 -15.95
C THR A 21 -27.18 -14.03 -15.17
N VAL A 22 -26.58 -13.39 -14.19
CA VAL A 22 -25.54 -13.99 -13.36
C VAL A 22 -26.16 -15.09 -12.49
N LYS A 23 -25.73 -16.33 -12.70
CA LYS A 23 -26.13 -17.52 -11.92
C LYS A 23 -24.99 -18.10 -11.09
N GLY A 24 -23.76 -17.66 -11.36
CA GLY A 24 -22.58 -18.15 -10.65
C GLY A 24 -21.33 -17.32 -10.90
N LEU A 25 -20.23 -17.74 -10.29
CA LEU A 25 -18.89 -17.17 -10.36
C LEU A 25 -17.90 -18.28 -10.70
N MET A 26 -16.90 -17.99 -11.51
CA MET A 26 -15.85 -18.93 -11.90
C MET A 26 -14.48 -18.36 -11.54
N LEU A 27 -13.75 -19.08 -10.69
CA LEU A 27 -12.39 -18.74 -10.29
C LEU A 27 -11.39 -19.36 -11.27
N HIS A 28 -10.47 -18.52 -11.72
CA HIS A 28 -9.38 -18.86 -12.63
C HIS A 28 -8.02 -18.47 -12.05
N SER A 29 -6.96 -18.99 -12.64
CA SER A 29 -5.62 -18.42 -12.54
C SER A 29 -5.01 -18.28 -13.93
N VAL A 30 -4.20 -17.24 -14.13
CA VAL A 30 -3.80 -16.78 -15.48
C VAL A 30 -2.93 -17.76 -16.28
N GLY A 31 -2.47 -18.86 -15.70
CA GLY A 31 -1.76 -19.93 -16.41
C GLY A 31 -0.38 -19.54 -16.95
N CYS A 32 0.23 -18.48 -16.42
CA CYS A 32 1.56 -18.01 -16.82
C CYS A 32 2.22 -17.23 -15.66
N PRO A 33 3.58 -17.17 -15.59
CA PRO A 33 4.30 -16.53 -14.48
C PRO A 33 4.25 -15.00 -14.53
N GLN A 34 3.05 -14.43 -14.41
CA GLN A 34 2.81 -13.01 -14.52
C GLN A 34 1.99 -12.53 -13.31
N PRO A 35 2.64 -11.90 -12.30
CA PRO A 35 1.95 -11.41 -11.13
C PRO A 35 1.26 -10.05 -11.36
N LYS A 36 1.62 -9.30 -12.42
CA LYS A 36 1.09 -7.94 -12.63
C LYS A 36 -0.17 -7.97 -13.50
N ALA A 37 -1.30 -7.60 -12.93
CA ALA A 37 -2.58 -7.50 -13.64
C ALA A 37 -2.49 -6.49 -14.79
N SER A 38 -1.72 -5.41 -14.63
CA SER A 38 -1.55 -4.36 -15.65
C SER A 38 -1.05 -4.90 -16.99
N VAL A 39 -0.32 -6.01 -17.01
CA VAL A 39 0.15 -6.64 -18.25
C VAL A 39 -1.02 -7.17 -19.08
N PHE A 40 -2.00 -7.79 -18.43
CA PHE A 40 -3.23 -8.25 -19.08
C PHE A 40 -4.15 -7.10 -19.45
N LEU A 41 -4.35 -6.12 -18.56
CA LEU A 41 -5.17 -4.94 -18.84
C LEU A 41 -4.68 -4.20 -20.10
N ASN A 42 -3.36 -4.02 -20.25
CA ASN A 42 -2.78 -3.33 -21.40
C ASN A 42 -2.88 -4.16 -22.69
N SER A 43 -2.63 -5.46 -22.62
CA SER A 43 -2.62 -6.34 -23.80
C SER A 43 -4.03 -6.72 -24.28
N TRP A 44 -4.98 -6.91 -23.37
CA TRP A 44 -6.35 -7.35 -23.68
C TRP A 44 -7.27 -6.18 -24.05
N ASN A 45 -6.93 -4.94 -23.68
CA ASN A 45 -7.65 -3.74 -24.13
C ASN A 45 -7.25 -3.34 -25.56
N SER A 46 -7.36 -4.27 -26.50
CA SER A 46 -7.05 -4.10 -27.92
C SER A 46 -8.22 -4.60 -28.77
N ALA A 47 -8.48 -3.94 -29.90
CA ALA A 47 -9.46 -4.39 -30.88
C ALA A 47 -9.02 -5.70 -31.58
N SER A 48 -7.73 -6.03 -31.57
CA SER A 48 -7.18 -7.26 -32.13
C SER A 48 -7.12 -8.44 -31.15
N TYR A 49 -7.49 -8.22 -29.88
CA TYR A 49 -7.48 -9.28 -28.86
C TYR A 49 -8.89 -9.86 -28.71
N ASP A 50 -9.25 -10.82 -29.55
CA ASP A 50 -10.60 -11.40 -29.69
C ASP A 50 -10.73 -12.82 -29.10
N ASN A 51 -9.72 -13.30 -28.39
CA ASN A 51 -9.69 -14.68 -27.88
C ASN A 51 -10.26 -14.83 -26.46
N ALA A 52 -10.14 -13.81 -25.62
CA ALA A 52 -10.55 -13.89 -24.22
C ALA A 52 -10.97 -12.54 -23.63
N CYS A 53 -11.80 -12.61 -22.60
CA CYS A 53 -12.19 -11.47 -21.76
C CYS A 53 -12.77 -11.97 -20.44
N VAL A 54 -12.26 -11.48 -19.32
CA VAL A 54 -12.70 -11.82 -17.97
C VAL A 54 -13.27 -10.60 -17.27
N HIS A 55 -14.04 -10.82 -16.22
CA HIS A 55 -14.67 -9.73 -15.48
C HIS A 55 -13.73 -9.02 -14.52
N ALA A 56 -12.74 -9.74 -14.00
CA ALA A 56 -11.68 -9.12 -13.22
C ALA A 56 -10.36 -9.90 -13.25
N PHE A 57 -9.28 -9.16 -13.00
CA PHE A 57 -7.97 -9.71 -12.62
C PHE A 57 -7.68 -9.34 -11.16
N ILE A 58 -6.98 -10.22 -10.44
CA ILE A 58 -6.44 -9.96 -9.12
C ILE A 58 -4.92 -9.90 -9.22
N ASP A 59 -4.33 -8.75 -8.91
CA ASP A 59 -2.87 -8.56 -8.97
C ASP A 59 -2.15 -9.39 -7.90
N GLY A 60 -1.13 -10.12 -8.32
CA GLY A 60 -0.34 -11.00 -7.47
C GLY A 60 0.59 -10.26 -6.51
N ASN A 61 0.95 -9.00 -6.79
CA ASN A 61 1.89 -8.24 -5.98
C ASN A 61 1.21 -7.62 -4.76
N ASP A 62 0.01 -7.05 -4.96
CA ASP A 62 -0.68 -6.28 -3.91
C ASP A 62 -2.12 -6.73 -3.62
N GLY A 63 -2.69 -7.63 -4.43
CA GLY A 63 -4.05 -8.14 -4.25
C GLY A 63 -5.14 -7.19 -4.75
N THR A 64 -4.79 -6.11 -5.46
CA THR A 64 -5.75 -5.21 -6.08
C THR A 64 -6.58 -5.96 -7.12
N VAL A 65 -7.90 -5.78 -7.05
CA VAL A 65 -8.83 -6.32 -8.03
C VAL A 65 -9.11 -5.26 -9.07
N TYR A 66 -8.85 -5.59 -10.33
CA TYR A 66 -9.15 -4.75 -11.48
C TYR A 66 -10.38 -5.30 -12.21
N GLN A 67 -11.51 -4.62 -12.10
CA GLN A 67 -12.70 -4.97 -12.87
C GLN A 67 -12.51 -4.57 -14.33
N THR A 68 -12.52 -5.55 -15.23
CA THR A 68 -12.21 -5.39 -16.65
C THR A 68 -13.43 -5.53 -17.56
N LEU A 69 -14.54 -6.07 -17.05
CA LEU A 69 -15.81 -6.17 -17.76
C LEU A 69 -16.97 -5.88 -16.79
N PRO A 70 -18.07 -5.23 -17.21
CA PRO A 70 -19.23 -5.08 -16.33
C PRO A 70 -19.78 -6.45 -15.92
N TRP A 71 -20.14 -6.61 -14.64
CA TRP A 71 -20.52 -7.89 -14.04
C TRP A 71 -21.67 -8.63 -14.74
N ASN A 72 -22.54 -7.90 -15.46
CA ASN A 72 -23.67 -8.47 -16.21
C ASN A 72 -23.40 -8.64 -17.71
N TYR A 73 -22.17 -8.44 -18.18
CA TYR A 73 -21.78 -8.76 -19.55
C TYR A 73 -21.31 -10.22 -19.63
N ARG A 74 -21.52 -10.83 -20.79
CA ARG A 74 -21.02 -12.15 -21.13
C ARG A 74 -19.51 -12.08 -21.32
N GLY A 75 -18.73 -12.67 -20.43
CA GLY A 75 -17.29 -12.82 -20.60
C GLY A 75 -16.93 -13.90 -21.62
N TRP A 76 -15.68 -13.92 -22.09
CA TRP A 76 -15.09 -14.98 -22.90
C TRP A 76 -13.95 -15.61 -22.07
N HIS A 77 -14.30 -16.28 -20.98
CA HIS A 77 -13.35 -16.71 -19.95
C HIS A 77 -13.20 -18.24 -19.83
N CYS A 78 -14.22 -19.01 -20.21
CA CYS A 78 -14.20 -20.48 -20.00
C CYS A 78 -14.50 -21.31 -21.25
N ALA A 79 -14.58 -20.69 -22.43
CA ALA A 79 -14.99 -21.34 -23.68
C ALA A 79 -16.34 -22.12 -23.54
N SER A 80 -16.49 -23.25 -24.22
CA SER A 80 -17.70 -24.09 -24.21
C SER A 80 -17.32 -25.55 -23.96
N GLY A 81 -18.24 -26.32 -23.38
CA GLY A 81 -18.19 -27.77 -23.28
C GLY A 81 -19.44 -28.44 -23.85
N SER A 82 -19.59 -29.75 -23.61
CA SER A 82 -20.67 -30.57 -24.18
C SER A 82 -22.09 -30.21 -23.72
N LYS A 83 -22.23 -29.43 -22.65
CA LYS A 83 -23.50 -28.97 -22.07
C LYS A 83 -23.68 -27.45 -22.13
N GLY A 84 -22.90 -26.76 -22.98
CA GLY A 84 -22.98 -25.33 -23.18
C GLY A 84 -21.77 -24.57 -22.64
N SER A 85 -21.98 -23.34 -22.19
CA SER A 85 -20.87 -22.43 -21.85
C SER A 85 -21.17 -21.64 -20.60
N GLY A 86 -20.28 -21.72 -19.61
CA GLY A 86 -20.30 -20.93 -18.39
C GLY A 86 -20.22 -19.43 -18.66
N ASN A 87 -19.68 -19.02 -19.81
CA ASN A 87 -19.69 -17.63 -20.26
C ASN A 87 -21.10 -17.02 -20.27
N ASN A 88 -22.15 -17.83 -20.46
CA ASN A 88 -23.54 -17.38 -20.50
C ASN A 88 -24.16 -17.16 -19.12
N THR A 89 -23.49 -17.55 -18.04
CA THR A 89 -24.08 -17.61 -16.69
C THR A 89 -23.15 -17.20 -15.57
N HIS A 90 -21.83 -17.24 -15.77
CA HIS A 90 -20.83 -17.03 -14.73
C HIS A 90 -20.02 -15.76 -14.94
N ILE A 91 -19.63 -15.13 -13.83
CA ILE A 91 -18.61 -14.10 -13.79
C ILE A 91 -17.24 -14.79 -13.68
N GLY A 92 -16.33 -14.55 -14.61
CA GLY A 92 -14.97 -15.11 -14.60
C GLY A 92 -13.96 -14.16 -13.96
N VAL A 93 -13.18 -14.65 -12.99
CA VAL A 93 -12.14 -13.88 -12.29
C VAL A 93 -10.80 -14.59 -12.34
N GLU A 94 -9.76 -13.88 -12.77
CA GLU A 94 -8.39 -14.39 -12.93
C GLU A 94 -7.49 -13.98 -11.75
N MET A 95 -6.91 -14.95 -11.05
CA MET A 95 -5.80 -14.70 -10.13
C MET A 95 -4.48 -14.65 -10.89
N CYS A 96 -3.74 -13.54 -10.78
CA CYS A 96 -2.39 -13.47 -11.32
C CYS A 96 -1.45 -14.42 -10.58
N GLU A 97 -0.53 -15.05 -11.30
CA GLU A 97 0.32 -16.10 -10.76
C GLU A 97 1.75 -15.60 -10.44
N PRO A 98 2.49 -16.26 -9.53
CA PRO A 98 3.81 -15.79 -9.11
C PRO A 98 4.83 -15.78 -10.26
N ALA A 99 5.71 -14.76 -10.31
CA ALA A 99 6.77 -14.71 -11.32
C ALA A 99 7.83 -15.81 -11.19
N CYS A 100 7.93 -16.46 -10.02
CA CYS A 100 8.91 -17.50 -9.73
C CYS A 100 8.47 -18.91 -10.14
N ILE A 101 7.33 -19.07 -10.82
CA ILE A 101 6.96 -20.35 -11.45
C ILE A 101 7.48 -20.41 -12.89
N LYS A 102 7.71 -21.63 -13.39
CA LYS A 102 8.03 -21.89 -14.79
C LYS A 102 7.29 -23.15 -15.23
N TYR A 103 6.29 -22.98 -16.10
CA TYR A 103 5.55 -24.08 -16.67
C TYR A 103 6.47 -24.99 -17.50
N THR A 104 6.34 -26.30 -17.27
CA THR A 104 7.11 -27.34 -17.95
C THR A 104 6.25 -28.14 -18.93
N GLY A 105 4.94 -27.92 -18.93
CA GLY A 105 4.00 -28.55 -19.85
C GLY A 105 2.61 -28.68 -19.23
N GLY A 106 1.58 -28.25 -19.95
CA GLY A 106 0.20 -28.20 -19.44
C GLY A 106 0.15 -27.49 -18.08
N SER A 107 -0.50 -28.13 -17.11
CA SER A 107 -0.63 -27.63 -15.74
C SER A 107 0.60 -27.86 -14.83
N SER A 108 1.68 -28.47 -15.34
CA SER A 108 2.88 -28.75 -14.56
C SER A 108 3.86 -27.58 -14.59
N PHE A 109 4.49 -27.27 -13.45
CA PHE A 109 5.49 -26.22 -13.33
C PHE A 109 6.57 -26.54 -12.30
N THR A 110 7.72 -25.89 -12.46
CA THR A 110 8.76 -25.77 -11.43
C THR A 110 8.63 -24.40 -10.73
N CYS A 111 9.15 -24.28 -9.51
CA CYS A 111 9.13 -23.01 -8.77
C CYS A 111 10.50 -22.77 -8.11
N SER A 112 11.14 -21.64 -8.45
CA SER A 112 12.46 -21.27 -7.93
C SER A 112 12.41 -20.69 -6.52
N ASP A 113 11.26 -20.14 -6.10
CA ASP A 113 11.03 -19.59 -4.77
C ASP A 113 9.60 -19.89 -4.31
N LYS A 114 9.46 -21.03 -3.60
CA LYS A 114 8.16 -21.50 -3.10
C LYS A 114 7.57 -20.58 -2.03
N ALA A 115 8.39 -19.90 -1.22
CA ALA A 115 7.89 -19.04 -0.16
C ALA A 115 7.19 -17.82 -0.76
N THR A 116 7.85 -17.15 -1.71
CA THR A 116 7.26 -16.02 -2.45
C THR A 116 6.04 -16.46 -3.26
N ALA A 117 6.10 -17.62 -3.92
CA ALA A 117 4.96 -18.16 -4.67
C ALA A 117 3.73 -18.38 -3.79
N LYS A 118 3.90 -19.00 -2.61
CA LYS A 118 2.82 -19.22 -1.65
C LYS A 118 2.27 -17.89 -1.12
N ALA A 119 3.11 -16.88 -0.90
CA ALA A 119 2.66 -15.57 -0.46
C ALA A 119 1.78 -14.86 -1.51
N VAL A 120 2.18 -14.92 -2.79
CA VAL A 120 1.38 -14.39 -3.91
C VAL A 120 0.04 -15.12 -4.00
N VAL A 121 0.04 -16.46 -3.97
CA VAL A 121 -1.21 -17.24 -4.06
C VAL A 121 -2.13 -17.01 -2.86
N LYS A 122 -1.58 -16.93 -1.64
CA LYS A 122 -2.37 -16.58 -0.45
C LYS A 122 -3.04 -15.22 -0.61
N ARG A 123 -2.30 -14.22 -1.11
CA ARG A 123 -2.81 -12.87 -1.32
C ARG A 123 -3.94 -12.84 -2.35
N THR A 124 -3.75 -13.46 -3.51
CA THR A 124 -4.79 -13.50 -4.56
C THR A 124 -5.99 -14.32 -4.14
N TYR A 125 -5.80 -15.42 -3.41
CA TYR A 125 -6.87 -16.21 -2.79
C TYR A 125 -7.71 -15.37 -1.84
N GLN A 126 -7.09 -14.61 -0.93
CA GLN A 126 -7.80 -13.76 0.02
C GLN A 126 -8.61 -12.66 -0.68
N SER A 127 -8.02 -11.99 -1.67
CA SER A 127 -8.76 -11.01 -2.49
C SER A 127 -9.90 -11.66 -3.28
N ALA A 128 -9.72 -12.88 -3.78
CA ALA A 128 -10.77 -13.63 -4.46
C ALA A 128 -11.92 -13.97 -3.51
N VAL A 129 -11.63 -14.39 -2.28
CA VAL A 129 -12.66 -14.65 -1.25
C VAL A 129 -13.52 -13.41 -1.01
N GLU A 130 -12.88 -12.25 -0.80
CA GLU A 130 -13.60 -10.98 -0.58
C GLU A 130 -14.43 -10.55 -1.80
N LEU A 131 -13.86 -10.67 -3.00
CA LEU A 131 -14.55 -10.34 -4.24
C LEU A 131 -15.78 -11.24 -4.46
N PHE A 132 -15.61 -12.56 -4.30
CA PHE A 132 -16.68 -13.52 -4.52
C PHE A 132 -17.78 -13.34 -3.47
N ALA A 133 -17.44 -13.02 -2.22
CA ALA A 133 -18.43 -12.70 -1.20
C ALA A 133 -19.26 -11.46 -1.57
N MET A 134 -18.62 -10.39 -2.06
CA MET A 134 -19.31 -9.19 -2.56
C MET A 134 -20.23 -9.53 -3.74
N LEU A 135 -19.76 -10.31 -4.71
CA LEU A 135 -20.53 -10.68 -5.89
C LEU A 135 -21.69 -11.61 -5.55
N CYS A 136 -21.49 -12.57 -4.64
CA CYS A 136 -22.57 -13.42 -4.15
C CYS A 136 -23.66 -12.60 -3.46
N LYS A 137 -23.31 -11.61 -2.63
CA LYS A 137 -24.31 -10.67 -2.06
C LYS A 137 -25.03 -9.88 -3.14
N LYS A 138 -24.28 -9.28 -4.06
CA LYS A 138 -24.82 -8.44 -5.15
C LYS A 138 -25.82 -9.18 -6.04
N HIS A 139 -25.58 -10.47 -6.27
CA HIS A 139 -26.39 -11.30 -7.16
C HIS A 139 -27.28 -12.31 -6.42
N ASN A 140 -27.39 -12.18 -5.09
CA ASN A 140 -28.16 -13.07 -4.22
C ASN A 140 -27.85 -14.57 -4.44
N LEU A 141 -26.57 -14.90 -4.48
CA LEU A 141 -26.07 -16.26 -4.72
C LEU A 141 -25.67 -16.92 -3.40
N ASN A 142 -26.06 -18.19 -3.22
CA ASN A 142 -25.54 -19.02 -2.12
C ASN A 142 -24.17 -19.61 -2.53
N PRO A 143 -23.05 -19.18 -1.93
CA PRO A 143 -21.70 -19.58 -2.34
C PRO A 143 -21.43 -21.08 -2.18
N THR A 144 -22.19 -21.76 -1.33
CA THR A 144 -22.06 -23.21 -1.08
C THR A 144 -23.05 -24.06 -1.88
N ALA A 145 -23.96 -23.43 -2.64
CA ALA A 145 -24.87 -24.17 -3.50
C ALA A 145 -24.15 -24.72 -4.75
N ASP A 146 -24.61 -25.89 -5.19
CA ASP A 146 -24.05 -26.60 -6.35
C ASP A 146 -24.07 -25.73 -7.61
N GLY A 147 -22.92 -25.62 -8.29
CA GLY A 147 -22.80 -24.88 -9.54
C GLY A 147 -22.68 -23.35 -9.42
N VAL A 148 -22.79 -22.79 -8.21
CA VAL A 148 -22.72 -21.34 -8.00
C VAL A 148 -21.29 -20.82 -8.09
N ILE A 149 -20.38 -21.32 -7.27
CA ILE A 149 -18.95 -21.01 -7.38
C ILE A 149 -18.27 -22.23 -7.97
N LEU A 150 -17.51 -22.07 -9.04
CA LEU A 150 -16.78 -23.14 -9.73
C LEU A 150 -15.34 -22.72 -9.99
N SER A 151 -14.42 -23.67 -10.06
CA SER A 151 -13.19 -23.48 -10.82
C SER A 151 -13.42 -23.72 -12.31
N HIS A 152 -12.45 -23.37 -13.16
CA HIS A 152 -12.46 -23.77 -14.56
C HIS A 152 -12.55 -25.30 -14.67
N ARG A 153 -11.75 -26.02 -13.88
CA ARG A 153 -11.71 -27.49 -13.88
C ARG A 153 -13.05 -28.13 -13.51
N GLU A 154 -13.75 -27.60 -12.50
CA GLU A 154 -15.10 -28.08 -12.16
C GLU A 154 -16.11 -27.72 -13.26
N GLY A 155 -15.97 -26.56 -13.90
CA GLY A 155 -16.75 -26.17 -15.09
C GLY A 155 -16.57 -27.16 -16.25
N TYR A 156 -15.34 -27.61 -16.50
CA TYR A 156 -15.04 -28.63 -17.51
C TYR A 156 -15.72 -29.95 -17.19
N LYS A 157 -15.60 -30.43 -15.95
CA LYS A 157 -16.27 -31.67 -15.50
C LYS A 157 -17.79 -31.62 -15.64
N ARG A 158 -18.38 -30.43 -15.52
CA ARG A 158 -19.81 -30.20 -15.76
C ARG A 158 -20.18 -30.09 -17.23
N GLY A 159 -19.22 -30.04 -18.14
CA GLY A 159 -19.43 -29.86 -19.57
C GLY A 159 -19.77 -28.42 -19.96
N ILE A 160 -19.45 -27.42 -19.13
CA ILE A 160 -19.75 -26.00 -19.42
C ILE A 160 -18.49 -25.15 -19.65
N ALA A 161 -17.30 -25.76 -19.66
CA ALA A 161 -16.05 -25.07 -19.93
C ALA A 161 -15.07 -25.96 -20.72
N SER A 162 -14.01 -25.36 -21.26
CA SER A 162 -12.87 -26.06 -21.85
C SER A 162 -12.04 -26.82 -20.82
N ASN A 163 -11.20 -27.76 -21.28
CA ASN A 163 -10.39 -28.64 -20.43
C ASN A 163 -9.16 -27.93 -19.84
N HIS A 164 -9.36 -27.01 -18.89
CA HIS A 164 -8.28 -26.39 -18.13
C HIS A 164 -8.32 -26.81 -16.64
N GLY A 165 -7.15 -26.81 -16.00
CA GLY A 165 -6.95 -27.31 -14.63
C GLY A 165 -6.96 -26.25 -13.53
N ASP A 166 -7.16 -24.98 -13.88
CA ASP A 166 -7.08 -23.84 -12.97
C ASP A 166 -8.30 -23.67 -12.05
N PRO A 167 -8.09 -23.12 -10.83
CA PRO A 167 -6.80 -22.74 -10.23
C PRO A 167 -6.13 -23.89 -9.45
N GLU A 168 -6.76 -25.06 -9.37
CA GLU A 168 -6.30 -26.15 -8.49
C GLU A 168 -4.89 -26.65 -8.83
N HIS A 169 -4.46 -26.61 -10.09
CA HIS A 169 -3.08 -27.01 -10.44
C HIS A 169 -2.04 -26.15 -9.74
N LEU A 170 -2.28 -24.85 -9.60
CA LEU A 170 -1.39 -23.92 -8.93
C LEU A 170 -1.30 -24.24 -7.44
N TRP A 171 -2.44 -24.49 -6.79
CA TRP A 171 -2.50 -24.84 -5.37
C TRP A 171 -1.79 -26.16 -5.09
N ASN A 172 -2.08 -27.19 -5.88
CA ASN A 172 -1.48 -28.51 -5.75
C ASN A 172 0.03 -28.48 -6.05
N GLY A 173 0.46 -27.80 -7.12
CA GLY A 173 1.86 -27.70 -7.51
C GLY A 173 2.74 -26.96 -6.49
N LEU A 174 2.15 -26.07 -5.68
CA LEU A 174 2.83 -25.40 -4.57
C LEU A 174 2.71 -26.14 -3.23
N GLY A 175 1.93 -27.22 -3.17
CA GLY A 175 1.66 -27.94 -1.92
C GLY A 175 0.88 -27.09 -0.90
N LEU A 176 -0.12 -26.34 -1.38
CA LEU A 176 -1.09 -25.64 -0.55
C LEU A 176 -2.28 -26.56 -0.26
N SER A 177 -2.92 -26.40 0.91
CA SER A 177 -4.10 -27.17 1.29
C SER A 177 -5.42 -26.59 0.75
N TYR A 178 -5.34 -25.64 -0.19
CA TYR A 178 -6.53 -24.99 -0.75
C TYR A 178 -7.31 -25.94 -1.64
N THR A 179 -8.63 -25.88 -1.49
CA THR A 179 -9.60 -26.64 -2.29
C THR A 179 -10.75 -25.73 -2.66
N MET A 180 -11.49 -26.05 -3.71
CA MET A 180 -12.67 -25.25 -4.07
C MET A 180 -13.76 -25.33 -3.00
N ASP A 181 -13.88 -26.44 -2.27
CA ASP A 181 -14.81 -26.53 -1.13
C ASP A 181 -14.38 -25.66 0.04
N GLY A 182 -13.06 -25.60 0.33
CA GLY A 182 -12.49 -24.63 1.25
C GLY A 182 -12.78 -23.20 0.81
N PHE A 183 -12.56 -22.88 -0.47
CA PHE A 183 -12.83 -21.56 -1.03
C PHE A 183 -14.30 -21.16 -0.90
N ARG A 184 -15.25 -22.06 -1.18
CA ARG A 184 -16.70 -21.79 -0.97
C ARG A 184 -17.03 -21.53 0.50
N LYS A 185 -16.43 -22.28 1.42
CA LYS A 185 -16.58 -22.06 2.86
C LYS A 185 -16.01 -20.72 3.28
N ASP A 186 -14.83 -20.35 2.79
CA ASP A 186 -14.21 -19.06 3.08
C ASP A 186 -15.02 -17.90 2.49
N VAL A 187 -15.58 -18.04 1.29
CA VAL A 187 -16.51 -17.06 0.70
C VAL A 187 -17.77 -16.94 1.53
N LYS A 188 -18.37 -18.06 1.96
CA LYS A 188 -19.53 -18.06 2.86
C LYS A 188 -19.18 -17.37 4.18
N ALA A 189 -18.05 -17.72 4.78
CA ALA A 189 -17.56 -17.11 6.00
C ALA A 189 -17.23 -15.61 5.82
N ALA A 190 -16.81 -15.16 4.64
CA ALA A 190 -16.61 -13.75 4.34
C ALA A 190 -17.94 -13.01 4.07
N MET A 191 -18.94 -13.69 3.50
CA MET A 191 -20.30 -13.16 3.39
C MET A 191 -20.94 -13.01 4.78
N GLU A 192 -20.74 -14.00 5.64
CA GLU A 192 -21.15 -14.02 7.04
C GLU A 192 -20.24 -13.13 7.90
N GLY A 193 -18.99 -12.88 7.49
CA GLY A 193 -18.00 -12.01 8.13
C GLY A 193 -18.07 -10.55 7.66
N THR A 194 -19.01 -10.26 6.76
CA THR A 194 -19.69 -8.96 6.64
C THR A 194 -21.14 -9.07 7.13
N SER A 195 -21.39 -9.91 8.13
CA SER A 195 -22.16 -9.45 9.27
C SER A 195 -21.25 -8.40 9.93
N SER A 196 -21.57 -7.10 9.91
CA SER A 196 -22.47 -6.57 10.94
C SER A 196 -22.88 -7.70 11.85
N SER A 197 -21.97 -8.08 12.78
CA SER A 197 -22.34 -8.95 13.90
C SER A 197 -23.77 -8.57 14.28
N ASP A 198 -24.62 -9.59 14.44
CA ASP A 198 -26.06 -9.50 14.68
C ASP A 198 -26.35 -8.85 16.06
N THR A 199 -25.75 -7.68 16.24
CA THR A 199 -25.57 -6.84 17.42
C THR A 199 -25.47 -5.35 17.04
N GLY A 200 -25.27 -5.01 15.75
CA GLY A 200 -25.14 -3.64 15.25
C GLY A 200 -23.82 -2.95 15.61
N LYS A 201 -22.78 -3.70 16.01
CA LYS A 201 -21.54 -3.16 16.60
C LYS A 201 -20.34 -3.16 15.66
N THR A 202 -19.42 -2.24 15.88
CA THR A 202 -18.25 -1.95 15.03
C THR A 202 -17.01 -2.68 15.52
N ALA A 203 -16.45 -3.59 14.71
CA ALA A 203 -15.24 -4.32 15.07
C ALA A 203 -13.98 -3.43 15.11
N ILE A 204 -13.11 -3.68 16.09
CA ILE A 204 -11.80 -3.01 16.24
C ILE A 204 -10.75 -3.66 15.31
N MET A 205 -10.79 -4.99 15.17
CA MET A 205 -9.93 -5.71 14.23
C MET A 205 -10.45 -5.51 12.80
N GLY A 206 -9.54 -5.36 11.84
CA GLY A 206 -9.86 -5.22 10.42
C GLY A 206 -9.04 -4.15 9.72
N ILE A 207 -9.43 -3.86 8.48
CA ILE A 207 -8.80 -2.83 7.64
C ILE A 207 -9.51 -1.50 7.89
N ALA A 208 -8.73 -0.42 8.01
CA ALA A 208 -9.27 0.93 8.11
C ALA A 208 -10.20 1.25 6.93
N VAL A 209 -11.33 1.89 7.22
CA VAL A 209 -12.32 2.33 6.23
C VAL A 209 -12.02 3.77 5.79
N ALA A 210 -11.57 4.62 6.71
CA ALA A 210 -11.15 5.98 6.37
C ALA A 210 -9.75 6.03 5.75
N THR A 211 -9.59 6.88 4.75
CA THR A 211 -8.30 7.22 4.14
C THR A 211 -7.51 8.21 5.01
N ALA A 212 -6.19 8.26 4.81
CA ALA A 212 -5.35 9.28 5.45
C ALA A 212 -5.84 10.70 5.13
N LYS A 213 -6.30 10.94 3.89
CA LYS A 213 -6.80 12.26 3.49
C LYS A 213 -8.10 12.63 4.21
N GLN A 214 -9.03 11.70 4.39
CA GLN A 214 -10.22 11.93 5.21
C GLN A 214 -9.87 12.30 6.66
N MET A 215 -8.92 11.60 7.26
CA MET A 215 -8.45 11.90 8.62
C MET A 215 -7.79 13.29 8.71
N GLN A 216 -6.97 13.64 7.71
CA GLN A 216 -6.30 14.94 7.62
C GLN A 216 -7.30 16.10 7.43
N GLU A 217 -8.24 15.97 6.50
CA GLU A 217 -9.25 17.00 6.25
C GLU A 217 -10.21 17.14 7.44
N TYR A 218 -10.57 16.03 8.08
CA TYR A 218 -11.36 16.07 9.30
C TYR A 218 -10.66 16.87 10.39
N ILE A 219 -9.40 16.55 10.71
CA ILE A 219 -8.72 17.18 11.85
C ILE A 219 -8.46 18.66 11.60
N LYS A 220 -8.08 19.05 10.38
CA LYS A 220 -7.94 20.46 9.99
C LYS A 220 -9.25 21.24 10.14
N LYS A 221 -10.38 20.59 9.84
CA LYS A 221 -11.70 21.20 9.96
C LYS A 221 -12.13 21.40 11.41
N VAL A 222 -11.85 20.45 12.30
CA VAL A 222 -12.29 20.52 13.71
C VAL A 222 -11.27 21.16 14.64
N ASN A 223 -10.02 21.30 14.21
CA ASN A 223 -8.95 22.01 14.90
C ASN A 223 -8.18 22.86 13.88
N ALA A 224 -8.56 24.13 13.75
CA ALA A 224 -7.92 25.07 12.81
C ALA A 224 -6.46 25.39 13.15
N ASN A 225 -6.04 25.14 14.40
CA ASN A 225 -4.69 25.35 14.90
C ASN A 225 -3.91 24.03 15.06
N VAL A 226 -4.38 22.95 14.44
CA VAL A 226 -3.72 21.65 14.53
C VAL A 226 -2.27 21.77 14.07
N GLU A 227 -1.33 21.27 14.88
CA GLU A 227 0.07 21.27 14.50
C GLU A 227 0.34 20.37 13.29
N GLN A 228 1.26 20.81 12.43
CA GLN A 228 1.64 20.03 11.24
C GLN A 228 2.18 18.64 11.61
N SER A 229 2.83 18.50 12.78
CA SER A 229 3.30 17.22 13.32
C SER A 229 2.16 16.20 13.49
N VAL A 230 0.95 16.64 13.85
CA VAL A 230 -0.26 15.80 13.95
C VAL A 230 -0.72 15.36 12.56
N ILE A 231 -0.67 16.25 11.57
CA ILE A 231 -1.02 15.92 10.18
C ILE A 231 -0.04 14.89 9.59
N ASP A 232 1.24 15.08 9.88
CA ASP A 232 2.34 14.26 9.38
C ASP A 232 2.34 12.83 9.96
N MET A 233 1.82 12.64 11.18
CA MET A 233 1.79 11.33 11.83
C MET A 233 0.54 10.49 11.50
N ILE A 234 -0.50 11.05 10.89
CA ILE A 234 -1.72 10.31 10.50
C ILE A 234 -1.44 9.02 9.71
N PRO A 235 -0.51 8.99 8.74
CA PRO A 235 -0.16 7.76 8.04
C PRO A 235 0.32 6.62 8.96
N PHE A 236 0.93 6.93 10.11
CA PHE A 236 1.39 5.91 11.05
C PHE A 236 0.23 5.14 11.68
N TYR A 237 -0.94 5.77 11.91
CA TYR A 237 -2.11 5.04 12.39
C TYR A 237 -2.53 3.94 11.42
N LEU A 238 -2.51 4.23 10.12
CA LEU A 238 -2.86 3.26 9.09
C LEU A 238 -1.80 2.16 8.95
N SER A 239 -0.52 2.51 8.94
CA SER A 239 0.55 1.52 8.78
C SER A 239 0.65 0.60 9.99
N GLU A 240 0.68 1.16 11.22
CA GLU A 240 0.76 0.37 12.45
C GLU A 240 -0.50 -0.48 12.65
N GLY A 241 -1.68 0.08 12.37
CA GLY A 241 -2.94 -0.67 12.39
C GLY A 241 -2.95 -1.82 11.40
N ASN A 242 -2.56 -1.59 10.14
CA ASN A 242 -2.52 -2.64 9.12
C ASN A 242 -1.55 -3.78 9.48
N GLU A 243 -0.39 -3.45 10.05
CA GLU A 243 0.56 -4.46 10.52
C GLU A 243 -0.08 -5.32 11.62
N GLU A 244 -0.74 -4.72 12.61
CA GLU A 244 -1.33 -5.50 13.70
C GLU A 244 -2.71 -6.11 13.39
N GLY A 245 -3.33 -5.74 12.26
CA GLY A 245 -4.69 -6.14 11.89
C GLY A 245 -5.77 -5.34 12.62
N VAL A 246 -5.44 -4.16 13.13
CA VAL A 246 -6.32 -3.24 13.86
C VAL A 246 -6.72 -2.09 12.94
N ARG A 247 -7.95 -1.63 13.06
CA ARG A 247 -8.43 -0.44 12.36
C ARG A 247 -7.76 0.83 12.87
N GLY A 248 -6.74 1.29 12.14
CA GLY A 248 -5.99 2.50 12.44
C GLY A 248 -6.85 3.78 12.46
N ASP A 249 -7.93 3.82 11.68
CA ASP A 249 -8.89 4.93 11.69
C ASP A 249 -9.72 5.01 12.98
N ILE A 250 -10.02 3.87 13.61
CA ILE A 250 -10.60 3.83 14.96
C ILE A 250 -9.60 4.36 15.99
N ALA A 251 -8.34 3.95 15.92
CA ALA A 251 -7.30 4.46 16.81
C ALA A 251 -7.13 5.98 16.67
N PHE A 252 -7.14 6.51 15.44
CA PHE A 252 -7.11 7.95 15.22
C PHE A 252 -8.34 8.67 15.78
N ALA A 253 -9.55 8.12 15.57
CA ALA A 253 -10.78 8.67 16.13
C ALA A 253 -10.77 8.67 17.67
N GLN A 254 -10.24 7.62 18.28
CA GLN A 254 -10.00 7.54 19.73
C GLN A 254 -9.01 8.63 20.17
N SER A 255 -7.90 8.82 19.46
CA SER A 255 -6.94 9.86 19.80
C SER A 255 -7.52 11.26 19.72
N CYS A 256 -8.37 11.53 18.72
CA CYS A 256 -9.16 12.76 18.64
C CYS A 256 -10.08 12.93 19.87
N LEU A 257 -10.68 11.86 20.37
CA LEU A 257 -11.50 11.93 21.59
C LEU A 257 -10.65 12.27 22.82
N GLU A 258 -9.57 11.52 23.05
CA GLU A 258 -8.72 11.60 24.26
C GLU A 258 -7.96 12.93 24.38
N THR A 259 -7.62 13.53 23.24
CA THR A 259 -6.83 14.77 23.19
C THR A 259 -7.69 16.01 22.95
N GLY A 260 -9.00 15.86 22.76
CA GLY A 260 -9.86 16.96 22.33
C GLY A 260 -9.46 17.51 20.96
N ASN A 261 -9.38 16.62 19.96
CA ASN A 261 -8.91 16.87 18.59
C ASN A 261 -7.50 17.48 18.55
N PHE A 262 -6.57 16.92 19.33
CA PHE A 262 -5.21 17.41 19.49
C PHE A 262 -5.12 18.86 19.97
N GLY A 263 -6.12 19.32 20.73
CA GLY A 263 -6.12 20.62 21.41
C GLY A 263 -5.57 20.59 22.83
N PHE A 264 -5.60 19.41 23.48
CA PHE A 264 -5.03 19.09 24.80
C PHE A 264 -5.49 19.95 25.99
N SER A 265 -6.42 20.89 25.82
CA SER A 265 -6.84 21.86 26.85
C SER A 265 -7.43 21.22 28.12
N GLN A 266 -7.89 19.97 28.03
CA GLN A 266 -8.42 19.18 29.14
C GLN A 266 -7.79 17.78 29.22
N SER A 267 -6.66 17.57 28.54
CA SER A 267 -6.01 16.27 28.48
C SER A 267 -4.92 16.14 29.56
N ALA A 268 -4.75 14.95 30.10
CA ALA A 268 -3.68 14.62 31.06
C ALA A 268 -2.31 14.40 30.38
N VAL A 269 -2.28 14.46 29.05
CA VAL A 269 -1.11 14.29 28.19
C VAL A 269 -0.89 15.54 27.34
N THR A 270 0.33 15.75 26.88
CA THR A 270 0.70 16.81 25.94
C THR A 270 1.21 16.23 24.63
N LEU A 271 1.27 17.07 23.58
CA LEU A 271 1.67 16.64 22.24
C LEU A 271 3.07 16.01 22.21
N ASP A 272 4.02 16.57 22.96
CA ASP A 272 5.42 16.12 23.03
C ASP A 272 5.58 14.74 23.72
N GLN A 273 4.58 14.28 24.48
CA GLN A 273 4.60 12.94 25.05
C GLN A 273 4.34 11.83 24.03
N ASN A 274 3.86 12.17 22.83
CA ASN A 274 3.46 11.21 21.81
C ASN A 274 2.42 10.18 22.30
N ASN A 275 1.66 10.51 23.36
CA ASN A 275 0.71 9.61 23.99
C ASN A 275 -0.72 10.06 23.70
N PHE A 276 -1.20 9.79 22.50
CA PHE A 276 -2.47 10.35 22.03
C PHE A 276 -3.71 9.59 22.53
N ALA A 277 -3.51 8.49 23.27
CA ALA A 277 -4.59 7.67 23.80
C ALA A 277 -4.68 7.69 25.34
N GLY A 278 -3.96 8.61 26.00
CA GLY A 278 -3.95 8.70 27.46
C GLY A 278 -3.37 7.47 28.15
N MET A 279 -2.48 6.72 27.49
CA MET A 279 -1.89 5.49 28.01
C MET A 279 -1.24 5.73 29.37
N GLY A 280 -1.63 4.97 30.38
CA GLY A 280 -1.08 5.07 31.74
C GLY A 280 -1.68 6.19 32.60
N VAL A 281 -2.65 6.97 32.10
CA VAL A 281 -3.43 7.89 32.94
C VAL A 281 -4.49 7.09 33.69
N THR A 282 -4.27 6.80 34.98
CA THR A 282 -5.23 6.02 35.78
C THR A 282 -6.00 6.84 36.82
N GLN A 283 -5.66 8.11 37.03
CA GLN A 283 -6.45 9.04 37.85
C GLN A 283 -6.17 10.50 37.46
N ASN A 284 -7.08 11.41 37.82
CA ASN A 284 -6.93 12.85 37.56
C ASN A 284 -5.62 13.38 38.17
N GLY A 285 -4.87 14.17 37.38
CA GLY A 285 -3.60 14.76 37.79
C GLY A 285 -2.37 13.88 37.59
N MET A 286 -2.51 12.62 37.18
CA MET A 286 -1.36 11.80 36.78
C MET A 286 -0.99 11.99 35.32
N LYS A 287 0.30 12.19 35.06
CA LYS A 287 0.86 12.21 33.70
C LYS A 287 0.90 10.79 33.15
N GLY A 288 0.46 10.61 31.92
CA GLY A 288 0.55 9.33 31.21
C GLY A 288 1.98 8.96 30.81
N LEU A 289 2.11 7.81 30.14
CA LEU A 289 3.35 7.39 29.47
C LEU A 289 3.82 8.44 28.46
N SER A 290 5.12 8.42 28.13
CA SER A 290 5.71 9.20 27.05
C SER A 290 6.49 8.28 26.12
N PHE A 291 6.55 8.63 24.84
CA PHE A 291 7.24 7.86 23.81
C PHE A 291 8.18 8.75 22.99
N ASP A 292 9.32 8.20 22.59
CA ASP A 292 10.36 8.95 21.85
C ASP A 292 9.88 9.48 20.50
N THR A 293 8.92 8.79 19.87
CA THR A 293 8.38 9.18 18.57
C THR A 293 6.86 9.00 18.51
N PRO A 294 6.15 9.78 17.66
CA PRO A 294 4.73 9.58 17.40
C PRO A 294 4.39 8.16 16.99
N GLN A 295 5.25 7.54 16.17
CA GLN A 295 5.05 6.17 15.69
C GLN A 295 5.03 5.16 16.85
N LEU A 296 5.94 5.29 17.83
CA LEU A 296 5.98 4.38 18.99
C LEU A 296 4.75 4.54 19.89
N GLY A 297 4.27 5.77 20.09
CA GLY A 297 3.05 6.01 20.85
C GLY A 297 1.80 5.47 20.16
N ILE A 298 1.70 5.66 18.84
CA ILE A 298 0.63 5.09 18.01
C ILE A 298 0.69 3.56 18.03
N ARG A 299 1.88 2.97 17.91
CA ARG A 299 2.08 1.51 18.03
C ARG A 299 1.58 1.00 19.38
N CYS A 300 1.95 1.65 20.48
CA CYS A 300 1.50 1.28 21.81
C CYS A 300 -0.04 1.27 21.90
N GLN A 301 -0.71 2.31 21.39
CA GLN A 301 -2.18 2.38 21.33
C GLN A 301 -2.77 1.23 20.50
N ILE A 302 -2.23 0.97 19.31
CA ILE A 302 -2.69 -0.10 18.42
C ILE A 302 -2.55 -1.46 19.10
N GLN A 303 -1.43 -1.71 19.77
CA GLN A 303 -1.21 -2.94 20.53
C GLN A 303 -2.22 -3.06 21.69
N HIS A 304 -2.51 -1.97 22.39
CA HIS A 304 -3.50 -1.98 23.46
C HIS A 304 -4.92 -2.30 22.94
N LEU A 305 -5.33 -1.68 21.83
CA LEU A 305 -6.58 -1.99 21.15
C LEU A 305 -6.65 -3.46 20.70
N LYS A 306 -5.55 -4.01 20.18
CA LYS A 306 -5.45 -5.44 19.83
C LYS A 306 -5.56 -6.35 21.06
N ALA A 307 -5.01 -5.94 22.20
CA ALA A 307 -5.15 -6.68 23.45
C ALA A 307 -6.64 -6.84 23.81
N TYR A 308 -7.40 -5.74 23.75
CA TYR A 308 -8.84 -5.77 23.99
C TYR A 308 -9.59 -6.59 22.93
N ALA A 309 -9.24 -6.45 21.65
CA ALA A 309 -10.06 -6.94 20.56
C ALA A 309 -9.78 -8.38 20.10
N SER A 310 -8.59 -8.92 20.39
CA SER A 310 -8.15 -10.22 19.88
C SER A 310 -7.26 -10.97 20.88
N THR A 311 -7.11 -12.27 20.68
CA THR A 311 -6.13 -13.14 21.35
C THR A 311 -4.90 -13.44 20.48
N ASP A 312 -4.87 -12.98 19.22
CA ASP A 312 -3.76 -13.22 18.28
C ASP A 312 -2.45 -12.61 18.77
N ALA A 313 -1.30 -13.22 18.44
CA ALA A 313 0.00 -12.66 18.78
C ALA A 313 0.21 -11.26 18.13
N LEU A 314 0.97 -10.40 18.82
CA LEU A 314 1.49 -9.17 18.22
C LEU A 314 2.46 -9.52 17.08
N LYS A 315 2.45 -8.71 16.01
CA LYS A 315 3.40 -8.89 14.91
C LYS A 315 4.73 -8.17 15.16
N ASN A 316 4.66 -7.00 15.80
CA ASN A 316 5.84 -6.24 16.21
C ASN A 316 6.20 -6.50 17.67
N GLU A 317 7.40 -6.07 18.06
CA GLU A 317 7.82 -6.03 19.47
C GLU A 317 6.80 -5.27 20.33
N ASN A 318 6.53 -5.79 21.52
CA ASN A 318 5.56 -5.19 22.44
C ASN A 318 6.12 -3.91 23.08
N ILE A 319 5.59 -2.76 22.68
CA ILE A 319 5.90 -1.44 23.26
C ILE A 319 4.89 -1.07 24.36
N ASP A 320 3.73 -1.72 24.38
CA ASP A 320 2.71 -1.53 25.41
C ASP A 320 3.07 -2.28 26.70
N SER A 321 3.73 -1.59 27.62
CA SER A 321 4.03 -2.10 28.97
C SER A 321 2.78 -2.50 29.78
N ARG A 322 1.60 -2.03 29.37
CA ARG A 322 0.30 -2.32 29.99
C ARG A 322 -0.45 -3.46 29.31
N PHE A 323 0.07 -4.01 28.21
CA PHE A 323 -0.56 -5.09 27.44
C PHE A 323 -0.93 -6.28 28.33
N LYS A 324 -0.08 -6.60 29.31
CA LYS A 324 -0.25 -7.68 30.28
C LYS A 324 -1.44 -7.51 31.24
N TYR A 325 -1.97 -6.29 31.40
CA TYR A 325 -3.08 -6.01 32.30
C TYR A 325 -4.45 -6.16 31.61
N VAL A 326 -4.48 -6.25 30.28
CA VAL A 326 -5.72 -6.41 29.53
C VAL A 326 -6.09 -7.89 29.49
N THR A 327 -7.31 -8.21 29.93
CA THR A 327 -7.88 -9.52 29.63
C THR A 327 -8.10 -9.61 28.12
N ARG A 328 -7.33 -10.46 27.45
CA ARG A 328 -7.28 -10.46 25.99
C ARG A 328 -8.60 -10.89 25.34
N GLY A 329 -9.00 -10.22 24.26
CA GLY A 329 -10.27 -10.50 23.55
C GLY A 329 -11.52 -10.14 24.37
N SER A 330 -11.38 -9.26 25.36
CA SER A 330 -12.46 -8.80 26.23
C SER A 330 -13.43 -7.83 25.58
N ALA A 331 -13.00 -7.07 24.57
CA ALA A 331 -13.78 -6.06 23.87
C ALA A 331 -13.46 -6.08 22.36
N PRO A 332 -14.02 -7.03 21.58
CA PRO A 332 -13.87 -7.09 20.12
C PRO A 332 -14.46 -5.89 19.35
N TYR A 333 -15.39 -5.15 19.96
CA TYR A 333 -16.11 -4.03 19.33
C TYR A 333 -15.81 -2.69 20.01
N VAL A 334 -15.83 -1.59 19.24
CA VAL A 334 -15.55 -0.23 19.72
C VAL A 334 -16.51 0.16 20.84
N GLU A 335 -17.78 -0.19 20.69
CA GLU A 335 -18.85 0.03 21.65
C GLU A 335 -18.52 -0.59 23.02
N TRP A 336 -17.77 -1.71 23.03
CA TRP A 336 -17.37 -2.42 24.24
C TRP A 336 -16.04 -1.96 24.84
N LEU A 337 -15.42 -0.92 24.29
CA LEU A 337 -14.34 -0.22 24.98
C LEU A 337 -14.86 0.57 26.18
N GLY A 338 -16.16 0.89 26.24
CA GLY A 338 -16.79 1.41 27.45
C GLY A 338 -17.11 0.27 28.43
N ILE A 339 -16.68 0.42 29.67
CA ILE A 339 -16.91 -0.57 30.74
C ILE A 339 -18.40 -0.82 30.95
N GLN A 340 -19.23 0.23 30.87
CA GLN A 340 -20.67 0.14 31.11
C GLN A 340 -21.41 -0.57 29.97
N GLU A 341 -20.92 -0.42 28.75
CA GLU A 341 -21.53 -0.97 27.53
C GLU A 341 -21.01 -2.37 27.19
N ASN A 342 -19.90 -2.79 27.81
CA ASN A 342 -19.37 -4.13 27.65
C ASN A 342 -20.13 -5.12 28.55
N PRO A 343 -20.72 -6.21 28.01
CA PRO A 343 -21.42 -7.24 28.80
C PRO A 343 -20.57 -7.89 29.89
N LYS A 344 -19.23 -7.82 29.79
CA LYS A 344 -18.28 -8.35 30.76
C LYS A 344 -17.90 -7.35 31.86
N GLY A 345 -18.42 -6.11 31.82
CA GLY A 345 -18.09 -5.06 32.78
C GLY A 345 -16.62 -4.65 32.78
N ILE A 346 -15.94 -4.80 31.63
CA ILE A 346 -14.52 -4.50 31.43
C ILE A 346 -14.36 -3.70 30.15
N GLY A 347 -13.35 -2.84 30.07
CA GLY A 347 -13.19 -1.93 28.94
C GLY A 347 -12.01 -1.01 29.14
N TRP A 348 -11.80 -0.12 28.17
CA TRP A 348 -10.80 0.93 28.19
C TRP A 348 -11.16 2.04 29.18
N ALA A 349 -12.42 2.50 29.15
CA ALA A 349 -12.86 3.67 29.89
C ALA A 349 -14.09 3.38 30.77
N ALA A 350 -14.13 3.99 31.96
CA ALA A 350 -15.23 3.84 32.91
C ALA A 350 -16.47 4.71 32.57
N GLY A 351 -16.28 5.75 31.75
CA GLY A 351 -17.34 6.68 31.39
C GLY A 351 -18.35 6.08 30.40
N ALA A 352 -19.63 6.39 30.59
CA ALA A 352 -20.71 5.96 29.70
C ALA A 352 -20.54 6.50 28.27
N GLY A 353 -20.99 5.70 27.30
CA GLY A 353 -21.01 6.02 25.88
C GLY A 353 -19.63 6.19 25.26
N TYR A 354 -18.58 5.62 25.85
CA TYR A 354 -17.20 5.83 25.38
C TYR A 354 -17.03 5.40 23.92
N GLY A 355 -17.45 4.18 23.58
CA GLY A 355 -17.37 3.67 22.21
C GLY A 355 -18.22 4.48 21.23
N GLU A 356 -19.42 4.92 21.62
CA GLU A 356 -20.29 5.77 20.79
C GLU A 356 -19.65 7.11 20.44
N LYS A 357 -18.92 7.73 21.37
CA LYS A 357 -18.16 8.97 21.14
C LYS A 357 -17.06 8.76 20.10
N ILE A 358 -16.33 7.64 20.17
CA ILE A 358 -15.33 7.27 19.16
C ILE A 358 -16.00 7.12 17.79
N LEU A 359 -17.12 6.38 17.71
CA LEU A 359 -17.84 6.15 16.46
C LEU A 359 -18.43 7.44 15.88
N THR A 360 -18.85 8.38 16.71
CA THR A 360 -19.31 9.70 16.26
C THR A 360 -18.19 10.45 15.54
N ILE A 361 -16.96 10.40 16.06
CA ILE A 361 -15.78 11.00 15.42
C ILE A 361 -15.43 10.24 14.13
N LEU A 362 -15.38 8.91 14.19
CA LEU A 362 -15.08 8.05 13.05
C LEU A 362 -16.05 8.28 11.89
N ASN A 363 -17.35 8.39 12.15
CA ASN A 363 -18.35 8.65 11.13
C ASN A 363 -18.18 10.04 10.49
N LYS A 364 -17.77 11.05 11.26
CA LYS A 364 -17.41 12.37 10.71
C LYS A 364 -16.17 12.30 9.84
N ILE A 365 -15.16 11.51 10.22
CA ILE A 365 -13.96 11.27 9.40
C ILE A 365 -14.37 10.60 8.08
N ILE A 366 -15.11 9.50 8.13
CA ILE A 366 -15.54 8.75 6.93
C ILE A 366 -16.41 9.63 6.02
N GLY A 367 -17.33 10.40 6.60
CA GLY A 367 -18.18 11.33 5.87
C GLY A 367 -17.50 12.62 5.41
N THR A 368 -16.20 12.81 5.69
CA THR A 368 -15.48 14.00 5.25
C THR A 368 -15.28 13.95 3.74
N SER A 369 -15.95 14.86 3.03
CA SER A 369 -15.78 15.05 1.59
C SER A 369 -14.33 15.37 1.26
N ILE A 370 -13.68 14.49 0.51
CA ILE A 370 -12.36 14.76 -0.04
C ILE A 370 -12.59 15.69 -1.23
N SER A 371 -12.16 16.95 -1.16
CA SER A 371 -12.14 17.78 -2.36
C SER A 371 -11.25 17.10 -3.39
N ALA A 372 -11.84 16.79 -4.54
CA ALA A 372 -11.17 16.18 -5.68
C ALA A 372 -10.28 17.20 -6.42
N ASP A 373 -9.66 18.14 -5.71
CA ASP A 373 -8.72 19.04 -6.35
C ASP A 373 -7.35 18.36 -6.45
N THR A 374 -7.25 17.53 -7.48
CA THR A 374 -5.98 16.92 -7.91
C THR A 374 -5.08 17.91 -8.65
N THR A 375 -5.51 19.17 -8.79
CA THR A 375 -4.86 20.20 -9.59
C THR A 375 -4.63 21.44 -8.74
N GLN A 376 -3.71 21.37 -7.78
CA GLN A 376 -3.24 22.61 -7.18
C GLN A 376 -2.55 23.46 -8.24
N ALA A 377 -2.93 24.74 -8.30
CA ALA A 377 -2.22 25.72 -9.13
C ALA A 377 -0.74 25.72 -8.75
N VAL A 378 0.14 25.75 -9.75
CA VAL A 378 1.59 25.78 -9.55
C VAL A 378 2.10 27.16 -9.91
N LYS A 379 2.70 27.86 -8.95
CA LYS A 379 3.41 29.11 -9.19
C LYS A 379 4.76 28.80 -9.80
N ASP A 380 5.10 29.47 -10.89
CA ASP A 380 6.39 29.29 -11.53
C ASP A 380 7.53 29.73 -10.60
N MET A 381 8.55 28.89 -10.50
CA MET A 381 9.76 29.17 -9.76
C MET A 381 10.92 28.40 -10.40
N SER A 382 12.15 28.86 -10.23
CA SER A 382 13.33 28.16 -10.72
C SER A 382 14.37 28.02 -9.62
N GLY A 383 14.97 26.84 -9.55
CA GLY A 383 16.00 26.53 -8.56
C GLY A 383 16.31 25.04 -8.52
N TYR A 384 16.86 24.61 -7.40
CA TYR A 384 17.31 23.24 -7.18
C TYR A 384 16.84 22.76 -5.81
N VAL A 385 16.49 21.49 -5.72
CA VAL A 385 16.13 20.84 -4.46
C VAL A 385 17.04 19.62 -4.25
N GLU A 386 17.76 19.61 -3.14
CA GLU A 386 18.61 18.52 -2.69
C GLU A 386 17.82 17.61 -1.75
N VAL A 387 17.79 16.30 -2.02
CA VAL A 387 17.20 15.31 -1.12
C VAL A 387 18.21 14.98 -0.03
N ILE A 388 17.95 15.45 1.19
CA ILE A 388 18.80 15.24 2.36
C ILE A 388 18.33 14.09 3.25
N TYR A 389 17.11 13.57 3.01
CA TYR A 389 16.58 12.40 3.70
C TYR A 389 17.49 11.17 3.51
N LYS A 390 17.76 10.44 4.62
CA LYS A 390 18.66 9.28 4.66
C LYS A 390 17.97 7.96 5.01
N GLY A 391 16.64 7.94 5.13
CA GLY A 391 15.89 6.71 5.41
C GLY A 391 16.03 5.67 4.30
N SER A 392 16.03 4.39 4.68
CA SER A 392 16.15 3.25 3.76
C SER A 392 14.93 3.05 2.85
N ASP A 393 13.83 3.73 3.16
CA ASP A 393 12.58 3.79 2.39
C ASP A 393 12.62 4.83 1.26
N GLY A 394 13.54 5.81 1.32
CA GLY A 394 13.69 6.85 0.31
C GLY A 394 12.55 7.89 0.33
N LEU A 395 12.65 8.90 -0.53
CA LEU A 395 11.70 10.01 -0.62
C LEU A 395 10.79 9.86 -1.84
N ASN A 396 9.48 9.96 -1.62
CA ASN A 396 8.49 9.84 -2.69
C ASN A 396 8.47 11.07 -3.60
N VAL A 397 8.51 10.84 -4.91
CA VAL A 397 8.09 11.79 -5.94
C VAL A 397 6.69 11.38 -6.40
N ARG A 398 5.82 12.36 -6.59
CA ARG A 398 4.39 12.16 -6.84
C ARG A 398 3.97 12.69 -8.21
N LYS A 399 2.91 12.12 -8.79
CA LYS A 399 2.31 12.55 -10.05
C LYS A 399 1.58 13.89 -9.93
N THR A 400 1.03 14.18 -8.75
CA THR A 400 0.29 15.42 -8.44
C THR A 400 0.78 16.02 -7.12
N PRO A 401 0.66 17.34 -6.90
CA PRO A 401 1.17 18.05 -5.72
C PRO A 401 0.25 17.87 -4.50
N VAL A 402 -0.05 16.62 -4.14
CA VAL A 402 -0.90 16.27 -3.00
C VAL A 402 -0.41 14.97 -2.39
N MET A 403 -0.57 14.80 -1.08
CA MET A 403 -0.41 13.48 -0.45
C MET A 403 -1.53 12.53 -0.92
N GLY A 404 -1.19 11.27 -1.19
CA GLY A 404 -2.15 10.23 -1.58
C GLY A 404 -1.52 9.06 -2.35
N ASP A 405 -2.34 8.28 -3.04
CA ASP A 405 -1.94 7.13 -3.87
C ASP A 405 -1.41 7.56 -5.25
N ASN A 406 -0.46 8.49 -5.27
CA ASN A 406 0.04 9.14 -6.49
C ASN A 406 1.57 9.11 -6.61
N VAL A 407 2.26 8.23 -5.88
CA VAL A 407 3.71 8.08 -6.00
C VAL A 407 4.06 7.63 -7.42
N SER A 408 4.92 8.38 -8.10
CA SER A 408 5.46 8.03 -9.42
C SER A 408 6.78 7.28 -9.31
N GLN A 409 7.61 7.64 -8.34
CA GLN A 409 8.93 7.05 -8.10
C GLN A 409 9.40 7.36 -6.67
N VAL A 410 10.42 6.63 -6.22
CA VAL A 410 11.11 6.85 -4.94
C VAL A 410 12.56 7.23 -5.22
N VAL A 411 13.08 8.23 -4.52
CA VAL A 411 14.45 8.74 -4.67
C VAL A 411 15.22 8.69 -3.36
N TYR A 412 16.48 8.26 -3.39
CA TYR A 412 17.29 8.03 -2.18
C TYR A 412 18.37 9.11 -1.94
N GLY A 413 18.31 10.20 -2.70
CA GLY A 413 19.28 11.29 -2.67
C GLY A 413 19.39 12.00 -4.03
N GLY A 414 20.19 13.07 -4.07
CA GLY A 414 20.50 13.80 -5.31
C GLY A 414 19.89 15.19 -5.36
N VAL A 415 20.24 15.94 -6.41
CA VAL A 415 19.79 17.31 -6.63
C VAL A 415 18.93 17.39 -7.88
N TYR A 416 17.73 17.95 -7.74
CA TYR A 416 16.72 18.01 -8.77
C TYR A 416 16.43 19.45 -9.16
N THR A 417 16.20 19.71 -10.46
CA THR A 417 15.79 21.03 -10.93
C THR A 417 14.31 21.26 -10.66
N VAL A 418 13.99 22.40 -10.07
CA VAL A 418 12.62 22.84 -9.75
C VAL A 418 12.13 23.82 -10.82
N THR A 419 10.88 23.67 -11.24
CA THR A 419 10.19 24.55 -12.21
C THR A 419 8.96 25.23 -11.63
N GLY A 420 8.57 24.92 -10.39
CA GLY A 420 7.41 25.53 -9.75
C GLY A 420 7.23 25.08 -8.31
N ILE A 421 6.32 25.73 -7.61
CA ILE A 421 5.83 25.33 -6.28
C ILE A 421 4.31 25.33 -6.29
N SER A 422 3.71 24.34 -5.64
CA SER A 422 2.27 24.27 -5.45
C SER A 422 1.74 25.48 -4.69
N ALA A 423 0.47 25.81 -4.89
CA ALA A 423 -0.18 26.95 -4.26
C ALA A 423 -0.14 26.92 -2.74
N ASP A 424 -0.18 25.72 -2.15
CA ASP A 424 -0.05 25.49 -0.71
C ASP A 424 1.39 25.61 -0.18
N GLY A 425 2.41 25.64 -1.06
CA GLY A 425 3.81 25.71 -0.67
C GLY A 425 4.43 24.37 -0.30
N GLU A 426 3.71 23.25 -0.40
CA GLU A 426 4.12 21.95 0.13
C GLU A 426 4.85 21.07 -0.90
N TRP A 427 4.81 21.44 -2.18
CA TRP A 427 5.37 20.63 -3.27
C TRP A 427 6.18 21.44 -4.28
N TYR A 428 7.44 21.04 -4.49
CA TYR A 428 8.24 21.48 -5.64
C TYR A 428 7.92 20.66 -6.88
N ARG A 429 7.58 21.34 -7.99
CA ARG A 429 7.44 20.73 -9.32
C ARG A 429 8.82 20.46 -9.91
N LEU A 430 9.12 19.21 -10.24
CA LEU A 430 10.41 18.82 -10.81
C LEU A 430 10.41 19.01 -12.33
N LYS A 431 11.55 19.45 -12.89
CA LYS A 431 11.75 19.54 -14.34
C LYS A 431 11.61 18.19 -15.04
N SER A 432 11.97 17.10 -14.37
CA SER A 432 11.81 15.72 -14.84
C SER A 432 10.35 15.25 -14.86
N GLY A 433 9.40 16.05 -14.37
CA GLY A 433 8.04 15.65 -14.10
C GLY A 433 7.85 15.16 -12.67
N GLY A 434 6.64 15.37 -12.15
CA GLY A 434 6.25 15.04 -10.78
C GLY A 434 6.57 16.11 -9.75
N TYR A 435 6.29 15.78 -8.50
CA TYR A 435 6.30 16.68 -7.36
C TYR A 435 7.01 16.05 -6.17
N ILE A 436 7.87 16.82 -5.51
CA ILE A 436 8.59 16.40 -4.30
C ILE A 436 8.26 17.36 -3.18
N THR A 437 8.20 16.87 -1.94
CA THR A 437 7.84 17.70 -0.77
C THR A 437 8.81 18.87 -0.59
N THR A 438 8.33 19.99 -0.02
CA THR A 438 9.16 21.11 0.44
C THR A 438 9.62 20.97 1.90
N ASN A 439 9.23 19.89 2.59
CA ASN A 439 9.55 19.68 3.99
C ASN A 439 11.06 19.65 4.21
N LYS A 440 11.55 20.60 5.03
CA LYS A 440 12.96 20.86 5.29
C LYS A 440 13.69 19.71 6.01
N LYS A 441 12.96 18.74 6.57
CA LYS A 441 13.56 17.51 7.11
C LYS A 441 14.03 16.56 6.01
N TYR A 442 13.42 16.63 4.84
CA TYR A 442 13.65 15.70 3.74
C TYR A 442 14.40 16.31 2.58
N VAL A 443 14.24 17.62 2.37
CA VAL A 443 14.85 18.34 1.25
C VAL A 443 15.44 19.69 1.66
N SER A 444 16.37 20.20 0.85
CA SER A 444 16.93 21.55 0.95
C SER A 444 16.86 22.28 -0.40
N TYR A 445 16.14 23.40 -0.46
CA TYR A 445 16.01 24.22 -1.67
C TYR A 445 17.13 25.26 -1.80
N ARG A 446 17.62 25.49 -3.02
CA ARG A 446 18.58 26.56 -3.35
C ARG A 446 18.19 27.24 -4.67
N LYS A 447 18.24 28.58 -4.71
CA LYS A 447 17.89 29.37 -5.91
C LYS A 447 18.89 29.17 -7.05
N GLN A 448 20.15 28.92 -6.71
CA GLN A 448 21.21 28.55 -7.65
C GLN A 448 22.03 27.42 -7.03
N LEU A 449 22.55 26.53 -7.86
CA LEU A 449 23.68 25.70 -7.45
C LEU A 449 24.87 26.65 -7.26
N GLU A 450 25.60 26.49 -6.16
CA GLU A 450 26.83 27.25 -5.96
C GLU A 450 27.68 27.15 -7.22
N SER A 451 28.01 28.31 -7.80
CA SER A 451 28.84 28.37 -8.98
C SER A 451 30.21 27.85 -8.59
N ASN A 452 30.77 26.95 -9.40
CA ASN A 452 32.13 26.44 -9.29
C ASN A 452 33.25 27.52 -9.37
N LYS A 453 32.90 28.81 -9.32
CA LYS A 453 33.87 29.91 -9.38
C LYS A 453 34.85 29.91 -8.20
N ASP A 454 34.46 29.34 -7.06
CA ASP A 454 35.32 29.21 -5.88
C ASP A 454 35.88 27.79 -5.66
N PHE A 455 35.65 26.86 -6.59
CA PHE A 455 36.22 25.51 -6.47
C PHE A 455 37.73 25.57 -6.69
N LYS A 456 38.50 25.40 -5.60
CA LYS A 456 39.95 25.28 -5.65
C LYS A 456 40.33 23.85 -6.01
N PRO A 457 40.96 23.61 -7.18
CA PRO A 457 41.40 22.28 -7.54
C PRO A 457 42.32 21.69 -6.47
N TYR A 458 42.11 20.42 -6.16
CA TYR A 458 42.92 19.71 -5.17
C TYR A 458 43.34 18.34 -5.70
N LYS A 459 44.34 17.74 -5.05
CA LYS A 459 44.89 16.44 -5.43
C LYS A 459 44.23 15.33 -4.63
N VAL A 460 44.01 14.19 -5.27
CA VAL A 460 43.56 12.94 -4.65
C VAL A 460 44.48 11.81 -5.05
N ARG A 461 44.68 10.84 -4.15
CA ARG A 461 45.42 9.62 -4.39
C ARG A 461 44.44 8.45 -4.59
N VAL A 462 44.60 7.73 -5.70
CA VAL A 462 43.92 6.47 -6.01
C VAL A 462 44.87 5.32 -5.65
N ALA A 463 44.39 4.36 -4.86
CA ALA A 463 45.18 3.21 -4.38
C ALA A 463 44.92 1.89 -5.15
N ILE A 464 43.97 1.89 -6.10
CA ILE A 464 43.57 0.71 -6.88
C ILE A 464 43.85 0.90 -8.37
N ASP A 465 44.05 -0.20 -9.10
CA ASP A 465 44.47 -0.17 -10.51
C ASP A 465 43.29 0.07 -11.48
N ASP A 466 42.07 -0.24 -11.07
CA ASP A 466 40.89 -0.36 -11.93
C ASP A 466 39.73 0.57 -11.53
N LEU A 467 40.02 1.71 -10.90
CA LEU A 467 38.98 2.71 -10.62
C LEU A 467 38.45 3.29 -11.94
N ASN A 468 37.20 2.92 -12.24
CA ASN A 468 36.48 3.27 -13.47
C ASN A 468 36.34 4.79 -13.66
N ILE A 469 36.61 5.25 -14.88
CA ILE A 469 36.30 6.62 -15.31
C ILE A 469 34.96 6.62 -16.04
N ARG A 470 34.08 7.57 -15.69
CA ARG A 470 32.72 7.68 -16.26
C ARG A 470 32.49 8.99 -17.00
N LYS A 471 31.58 8.98 -17.97
CA LYS A 471 31.21 10.18 -18.77
C LYS A 471 30.49 11.26 -17.95
N GLY A 472 29.91 10.90 -16.81
CA GLY A 472 29.24 11.83 -15.90
C GLY A 472 29.34 11.37 -14.44
N PRO A 473 28.88 12.20 -13.49
CA PRO A 473 28.96 11.93 -12.06
C PRO A 473 27.88 10.94 -11.62
N GLY A 474 28.13 9.64 -11.80
CA GLY A 474 27.22 8.59 -11.33
C GLY A 474 27.40 7.23 -12.01
N THR A 475 27.00 6.15 -11.34
CA THR A 475 27.01 4.78 -11.90
C THR A 475 26.03 4.58 -13.05
N ASN A 476 25.01 5.44 -13.16
CA ASN A 476 24.08 5.52 -14.28
C ASN A 476 24.71 6.11 -15.56
N TYR A 477 25.89 6.72 -15.49
CA TYR A 477 26.61 7.18 -16.68
C TYR A 477 27.51 6.08 -17.24
N ALA A 478 27.59 6.01 -18.57
CA ALA A 478 28.44 5.07 -19.27
C ALA A 478 29.91 5.22 -18.83
N LYS A 479 30.58 4.07 -18.68
CA LYS A 479 32.05 4.01 -18.54
C LYS A 479 32.71 4.59 -19.79
N THR A 480 33.88 5.20 -19.64
CA THR A 480 34.66 5.66 -20.79
C THR A 480 35.48 4.53 -21.45
N GLY A 481 35.50 3.35 -20.82
CA GLY A 481 36.39 2.24 -21.18
C GLY A 481 37.80 2.38 -20.62
N LYS A 482 38.08 3.45 -19.84
CA LYS A 482 39.39 3.70 -19.22
C LYS A 482 39.31 3.63 -17.70
N TYR A 483 40.45 3.32 -17.09
CA TYR A 483 40.68 3.33 -15.65
C TYR A 483 41.69 4.41 -15.30
N THR A 484 41.68 4.86 -14.05
CA THR A 484 42.69 5.83 -13.56
C THR A 484 44.05 5.17 -13.34
N GLY A 485 44.09 3.95 -12.80
CA GLY A 485 45.31 3.37 -12.24
C GLY A 485 45.68 3.97 -10.87
N LYS A 486 46.64 3.34 -10.20
CA LYS A 486 47.25 3.91 -8.98
C LYS A 486 47.97 5.21 -9.31
N GLY A 487 47.78 6.24 -8.47
CA GLY A 487 48.46 7.51 -8.66
C GLY A 487 47.76 8.69 -8.03
N THR A 488 48.26 9.89 -8.34
CA THR A 488 47.73 11.16 -7.82
C THR A 488 47.09 11.97 -8.96
N PHE A 489 45.85 12.41 -8.77
CA PHE A 489 45.04 13.09 -9.78
C PHE A 489 44.50 14.41 -9.24
N THR A 490 44.34 15.41 -10.12
CA THR A 490 43.70 16.68 -9.75
C THR A 490 42.21 16.66 -10.06
N ILE A 491 41.40 16.96 -9.05
CA ILE A 491 39.96 17.19 -9.18
C ILE A 491 39.73 18.67 -9.45
N VAL A 492 38.90 18.98 -10.44
CA VAL A 492 38.58 20.36 -10.87
C VAL A 492 37.10 20.73 -10.73
N GLU A 493 36.28 19.75 -10.36
CA GLU A 493 34.85 19.92 -10.14
C GLU A 493 34.35 18.70 -9.35
N GLU A 494 33.45 18.92 -8.39
CA GLU A 494 32.75 17.86 -7.67
C GLU A 494 31.26 17.89 -7.95
N LYS A 495 30.62 16.72 -8.00
CA LYS A 495 29.17 16.58 -8.09
C LYS A 495 28.68 15.38 -7.31
N ILE A 496 27.51 15.52 -6.69
CA ILE A 496 26.77 14.38 -6.12
C ILE A 496 26.26 13.52 -7.28
N GLY A 497 26.31 12.20 -7.13
CA GLY A 497 25.96 11.26 -8.18
C GLY A 497 25.77 9.84 -7.68
N GLN A 498 24.94 9.04 -8.36
CA GLN A 498 24.62 7.67 -7.95
C GLN A 498 25.88 6.81 -7.76
N GLY A 499 25.90 5.98 -6.72
CA GLY A 499 26.98 5.02 -6.49
C GLY A 499 28.28 5.61 -5.96
N SER A 500 28.22 6.80 -5.34
CA SER A 500 29.30 7.31 -4.49
C SER A 500 28.74 8.10 -3.30
N THR A 501 29.12 7.74 -2.07
CA THR A 501 28.69 8.45 -0.84
C THR A 501 29.41 9.78 -0.64
N LYS A 502 30.68 9.86 -1.06
CA LYS A 502 31.49 11.09 -1.07
C LYS A 502 31.33 11.92 -2.35
N GLY A 503 30.46 11.51 -3.28
CA GLY A 503 30.28 12.20 -4.56
C GLY A 503 31.33 11.83 -5.61
N TRP A 504 31.36 12.60 -6.70
CA TRP A 504 32.16 12.33 -7.89
C TRP A 504 33.07 13.51 -8.19
N GLY A 505 34.33 13.23 -8.50
CA GLY A 505 35.33 14.22 -8.89
C GLY A 505 35.64 14.16 -10.38
N LYS A 506 35.62 15.31 -11.05
CA LYS A 506 36.03 15.45 -12.45
C LYS A 506 37.53 15.64 -12.54
N LEU A 507 38.17 14.82 -13.37
CA LEU A 507 39.62 14.85 -13.58
C LEU A 507 40.03 16.08 -14.40
N LYS A 508 41.11 16.77 -13.98
CA LYS A 508 41.74 17.88 -14.73
C LYS A 508 42.12 17.50 -16.16
N SER A 509 42.46 16.22 -16.38
CA SER A 509 42.78 15.67 -17.70
C SER A 509 41.60 15.64 -18.68
N LYS A 510 40.38 15.96 -18.22
CA LYS A 510 39.13 15.85 -18.98
C LYS A 510 38.76 14.41 -19.37
N ALA A 511 39.45 13.40 -18.81
CA ALA A 511 39.17 11.99 -19.08
C ALA A 511 37.78 11.55 -18.60
N GLY A 512 37.22 12.22 -17.58
CA GLY A 512 35.88 11.96 -17.06
C GLY A 512 35.80 12.15 -15.55
N TRP A 513 34.89 11.39 -14.93
CA TRP A 513 34.54 11.45 -13.51
C TRP A 513 34.94 10.16 -12.79
N ILE A 514 35.38 10.28 -11.54
CA ILE A 514 35.68 9.16 -10.64
C ILE A 514 34.92 9.28 -9.33
N ALA A 515 34.58 8.14 -8.72
CA ALA A 515 33.92 8.10 -7.42
C ALA A 515 34.91 8.43 -6.31
N LEU A 516 34.60 9.43 -5.49
CA LEU A 516 35.47 9.92 -4.42
C LEU A 516 35.53 8.98 -3.20
N ASP A 517 34.65 7.98 -3.12
CA ASP A 517 34.74 6.92 -2.11
C ASP A 517 36.07 6.17 -2.16
N TYR A 518 36.66 6.05 -3.36
CA TYR A 518 37.84 5.22 -3.64
C TYR A 518 39.15 6.02 -3.68
N VAL A 519 39.14 7.25 -3.18
CA VAL A 519 40.31 8.13 -3.18
C VAL A 519 40.56 8.74 -1.82
N THR A 520 41.82 9.10 -1.56
CA THR A 520 42.23 9.87 -0.37
C THR A 520 42.64 11.27 -0.82
N ARG A 521 42.15 12.30 -0.14
CA ARG A 521 42.57 13.69 -0.42
C ARG A 521 44.02 13.87 0.01
N CYS A 522 44.84 14.48 -0.85
CA CYS A 522 46.24 14.79 -0.59
C CYS A 522 46.41 16.18 0.02
#